data_AF-A0A925XRB5-F1
#
_entry.id   AF-A0A925XRB5-F1
#
_cell.length_a   1.000
_cell.length_b   1.000
_cell.length_c   1.000
_cell.angle_alpha   90.00
_cell.angle_beta   90.00
_cell.angle_gamma   90.00
#
_symmetry.space_group_name_H-M   'P 1'
#
loop_
_entity.id
_entity.type
_entity.pdbx_description
1 polymer ?
#
loop_
_entity_poly.entity_id
_entity_poly.type
_entity_poly.pdbx_seq_one_letter_code
_entity_poly.pdbx_strand_id
1 'polypeptide(L)'
;CLVHASSSNLSPWDRVSVYLSLCTVSNHIRRFKRPEYIAHRDFAPIETLPDDCLLKDYSVDLPWKNGMPKSALDTSVEELKVAA
;
A
#
# COMPACT_ATOMS: atom_id res chain seq x y z
N CYS A 1 -3.06 -11.15 15.30
CA CYS A 1 -2.96 -11.90 14.02
C CYS A 1 -4.17 -12.80 13.89
N LEU A 2 -4.82 -12.83 12.72
CA LEU A 2 -5.88 -13.78 12.39
C LEU A 2 -5.30 -14.82 11.43
N VAL A 3 -5.54 -16.10 11.67
CA VAL A 3 -5.11 -17.16 10.75
C VAL A 3 -6.05 -17.16 9.55
N HIS A 4 -5.49 -17.11 8.34
CA HIS A 4 -6.28 -17.13 7.11
C HIS A 4 -5.51 -17.79 5.96
N ALA A 5 -6.25 -18.42 5.03
CA ALA A 5 -5.75 -19.01 3.79
C ALA A 5 -6.92 -19.14 2.79
N SER A 6 -6.61 -19.39 1.52
CA SER A 6 -7.61 -19.67 0.47
C SER A 6 -7.36 -21.03 -0.17
N SER A 7 -8.42 -21.77 -0.49
CA SER A 7 -8.34 -23.03 -1.26
C SER A 7 -8.01 -22.78 -2.74
N SER A 8 -7.73 -23.86 -3.48
CA SER A 8 -7.57 -23.83 -4.95
C SER A 8 -8.87 -23.39 -5.65
N ASN A 9 -8.74 -22.66 -6.77
CA ASN A 9 -9.87 -22.27 -7.60
C ASN A 9 -10.16 -23.38 -8.64
N LEU A 10 -11.28 -24.11 -8.47
CA LEU A 10 -11.72 -25.16 -9.40
C LEU A 10 -12.77 -24.68 -10.40
N SER A 11 -13.19 -23.42 -10.30
CA SER A 11 -14.21 -22.86 -11.18
C SER A 11 -13.60 -22.41 -12.51
N PRO A 12 -14.41 -22.28 -13.58
CA PRO A 12 -13.93 -21.70 -14.84
C PRO A 12 -13.74 -20.17 -14.80
N TRP A 13 -13.97 -19.51 -13.65
CA TRP A 13 -13.87 -18.06 -13.51
C TRP A 13 -12.66 -17.64 -12.68
N ASP A 14 -12.13 -16.45 -12.97
CA ASP A 14 -11.02 -15.87 -12.22
C ASP A 14 -11.40 -15.51 -10.79
N ARG A 15 -10.45 -15.68 -9.87
CA ARG A 15 -10.54 -15.19 -8.49
C ARG A 15 -9.57 -14.04 -8.29
N VAL A 16 -10.03 -12.83 -8.59
CA VAL A 16 -9.27 -11.59 -8.33
C VAL A 16 -9.51 -11.16 -6.89
N SER A 17 -8.44 -10.86 -6.17
CA SER A 17 -8.51 -10.38 -4.80
C SER A 17 -7.50 -9.27 -4.59
N VAL A 18 -7.99 -8.16 -4.03
CA VAL A 18 -7.18 -6.99 -3.67
C VAL A 18 -7.16 -6.90 -2.15
N TYR A 19 -5.96 -6.78 -1.59
CA TYR A 19 -5.75 -6.68 -0.15
C TYR A 19 -5.10 -5.36 0.19
N LEU A 20 -5.57 -4.75 1.28
CA LEU A 20 -4.95 -3.57 1.87
C LEU A 20 -4.50 -3.92 3.30
N SER A 21 -3.20 -3.77 3.55
CA SER A 21 -2.64 -3.91 4.90
C SER A 21 -2.53 -2.53 5.52
N LEU A 22 -3.41 -2.24 6.49
CA LEU A 22 -3.48 -0.94 7.16
C LEU A 22 -2.67 -0.96 8.46
N CYS A 23 -2.04 0.16 8.77
CA CYS A 23 -1.48 0.45 10.08
C CYS A 23 -1.98 1.81 10.58
N THR A 24 -1.91 2.05 11.89
CA THR A 24 -2.12 3.40 12.42
C THR A 24 -0.94 4.28 12.02
N VAL A 25 -1.17 5.56 11.77
CA VAL A 25 -0.10 6.54 11.43
C VAL A 25 0.99 6.59 12.52
N SER A 26 0.59 6.39 13.78
CA SER A 26 1.50 6.28 14.93
C SER A 26 2.37 5.02 14.95
N ASN A 27 2.05 4.01 14.13
CA ASN A 27 2.74 2.73 14.02
C ASN A 27 3.34 2.50 12.62
N HIS A 28 3.86 3.57 12.01
CA HIS A 28 4.57 3.48 10.74
C HIS A 28 5.94 2.78 10.89
N ILE A 29 6.44 2.22 9.79
CA ILE A 29 7.73 1.52 9.78
C ILE A 29 8.88 2.51 10.01
N ARG A 30 9.87 2.11 10.81
CA ARG A 30 11.06 2.95 11.10
C ARG A 30 12.30 2.57 10.32
N ARG A 31 12.24 1.49 9.52
CA ARG A 31 13.36 0.96 8.73
C ARG A 31 12.84 0.49 7.38
N PHE A 32 13.41 1.00 6.30
CA PHE A 32 13.01 0.64 4.94
C PHE A 32 13.74 -0.60 4.43
N LYS A 33 13.46 -1.76 5.05
CA LYS A 33 14.10 -3.04 4.71
C LYS A 33 13.59 -3.68 3.42
N ARG A 34 12.57 -3.08 2.79
CA ARG A 34 11.92 -3.60 1.57
C ARG A 34 11.63 -2.42 0.62
N PRO A 35 11.55 -2.69 -0.69
CA PRO A 35 11.10 -1.70 -1.66
C PRO A 35 9.74 -1.10 -1.29
N GLU A 36 9.51 0.14 -1.70
CA GLU A 36 8.32 0.93 -1.37
C GLU A 36 7.02 0.30 -1.87
N TYR A 37 7.04 -0.40 -3.01
CA TYR A 37 5.86 -1.11 -3.55
C TYR A 37 5.45 -2.34 -2.73
N ILE A 38 6.28 -2.75 -1.77
CA ILE A 38 5.96 -3.81 -0.79
C ILE A 38 5.67 -3.19 0.57
N ALA A 39 6.44 -2.17 0.97
CA ALA A 39 6.31 -1.47 2.24
C ALA A 39 6.33 0.03 2.00
N HIS A 40 5.13 0.63 1.97
CA HIS A 40 4.94 2.06 1.71
C HIS A 40 5.69 2.93 2.71
N ARG A 41 6.04 4.15 2.26
CA ARG A 41 6.79 5.14 3.04
C ARG A 41 5.97 6.38 3.40
N ASP A 42 4.89 6.62 2.66
CA ASP A 42 3.91 7.63 3.00
C ASP A 42 2.88 7.04 3.97
N PHE A 43 2.71 7.71 5.10
CA PHE A 43 1.79 7.36 6.16
C PHE A 43 0.84 8.53 6.49
N ALA A 44 0.62 9.44 5.54
CA ALA A 44 -0.46 10.40 5.64
C ALA A 44 -1.80 9.68 5.88
N PRO A 45 -2.70 10.23 6.72
CA PRO A 45 -4.03 9.68 6.91
C PRO A 45 -4.77 9.52 5.57
N ILE A 46 -5.45 8.39 5.39
CA ILE A 46 -6.24 8.13 4.19
C ILE A 46 -7.50 9.00 4.20
N GLU A 47 -7.76 9.69 3.10
CA GLU A 47 -8.99 10.44 2.88
C GLU A 47 -10.01 9.60 2.11
N THR A 48 -11.26 9.65 2.54
CA THR A 48 -12.36 8.94 1.88
C THR A 48 -12.80 9.71 0.65
N LEU A 49 -12.92 9.03 -0.48
CA LEU A 49 -13.59 9.57 -1.66
C LEU A 49 -15.12 9.52 -1.50
N PRO A 50 -15.88 10.26 -2.34
CA PRO A 50 -17.35 10.16 -2.35
C PRO A 50 -17.86 8.75 -2.66
N ASP A 51 -19.09 8.45 -2.25
CA ASP A 51 -19.70 7.11 -2.38
C ASP A 51 -19.80 6.61 -3.83
N ASP A 52 -19.82 7.51 -4.82
CA ASP A 52 -19.87 7.18 -6.25
C ASP A 52 -18.48 7.14 -6.91
N CYS A 53 -17.39 7.06 -6.13
CA CYS A 53 -16.00 7.07 -6.61
C CYS A 53 -15.59 5.89 -7.51
N LEU A 54 -16.42 4.85 -7.59
CA LEU A 54 -16.23 3.74 -8.53
C LEU A 54 -17.01 3.93 -9.84
N LEU A 55 -17.91 4.92 -9.90
CA LEU A 55 -18.78 5.18 -11.04
C LEU A 55 -18.37 6.44 -11.81
N LYS A 56 -17.60 7.33 -11.18
CA LYS A 56 -17.13 8.59 -11.76
C LYS A 56 -15.65 8.78 -11.47
N ASP A 57 -14.99 9.48 -12.38
CA ASP A 57 -13.59 9.88 -12.19
C ASP A 57 -13.49 10.99 -11.16
N TYR A 58 -12.66 10.75 -10.15
CA TYR A 58 -12.24 11.74 -9.17
C TYR A 58 -10.75 12.00 -9.31
N SER A 59 -10.34 13.26 -9.13
CA SER A 59 -8.91 13.59 -9.08
C SER A 59 -8.31 12.99 -7.81
N VAL A 60 -7.39 12.05 -7.99
CA VAL A 60 -6.64 11.41 -6.91
C VAL A 60 -5.15 11.47 -7.22
N ASP A 61 -4.32 11.46 -6.18
CA ASP A 61 -2.89 11.35 -6.38
C ASP A 61 -2.53 9.94 -6.85
N LEU A 62 -1.76 9.86 -7.92
CA LEU A 62 -1.30 8.63 -8.53
C LEU A 62 0.22 8.73 -8.69
N PRO A 63 0.99 8.58 -7.60
CA PRO A 63 2.41 8.93 -7.56
C PRO A 63 3.24 8.16 -8.60
N TRP A 64 2.77 6.99 -9.04
CA TRP A 64 3.43 6.15 -10.04
C TRP A 64 2.69 6.07 -11.38
N LYS A 65 1.78 7.00 -11.68
CA LYS A 65 1.06 7.06 -12.97
C LYS A 65 2.00 7.02 -14.16
N ASN A 66 3.17 7.68 -14.04
CA ASN A 66 4.19 7.77 -15.08
C ASN A 66 5.35 6.78 -14.86
N GLY A 67 5.13 5.73 -14.07
CA GLY A 67 6.14 4.76 -13.68
C GLY A 67 6.66 4.97 -12.26
N MET A 68 7.18 3.89 -11.69
CA MET A 68 7.75 3.88 -10.35
C MET A 68 9.15 4.53 -10.36
N PRO A 69 9.43 5.48 -9.44
CA PRO A 69 10.75 6.09 -9.35
C PRO A 69 11.81 5.09 -8.87
N LYS A 70 13.07 5.25 -9.29
CA LYS A 70 14.16 4.35 -8.87
C LYS A 70 14.35 4.32 -7.35
N SER A 71 14.10 5.44 -6.67
CA SER A 71 14.19 5.56 -5.21
C SER A 71 13.23 4.65 -4.44
N ALA A 72 12.16 4.19 -5.09
CA ALA A 72 11.24 3.21 -4.52
C ALA A 72 11.91 1.84 -4.29
N LEU A 73 13.02 1.55 -4.98
CA LEU A 73 13.77 0.30 -4.83
C LEU A 73 14.85 0.38 -3.74
N ASP A 74 15.22 1.57 -3.28
CA ASP A 74 16.26 1.75 -2.28
C ASP A 74 15.86 1.06 -0.97
N THR A 75 16.78 0.37 -0.30
CA THR A 75 16.49 -0.23 1.00
C THR A 75 17.61 0.05 1.97
N SER A 76 17.28 0.13 3.26
CA SER A 76 18.24 0.35 4.32
C SER A 76 17.84 -0.41 5.58
N VAL A 77 18.85 -0.88 6.30
CA VAL A 77 18.71 -1.45 7.65
C VAL A 77 18.77 -0.39 8.74
N GLU A 78 19.21 0.82 8.39
CA GLU A 78 19.31 1.95 9.30
C GLU A 78 17.92 2.41 9.74
N GLU A 79 17.86 2.91 10.97
CA GLU A 79 16.64 3.46 11.53
C GLU A 79 16.47 4.91 11.09
N LEU A 80 15.26 5.24 10.64
CA LEU A 80 14.88 6.60 10.28
C LEU A 80 15.05 7.48 11.52
N LYS A 81 15.74 8.61 11.34
CA LYS A 81 15.80 9.63 12.38
C LYS A 81 14.39 10.18 12.55
N VAL A 82 13.79 9.93 13.70
CA VAL A 82 12.51 10.54 14.07
C VAL A 82 12.74 12.05 14.10
N ALA A 83 12.05 12.79 13.24
CA ALA A 83 12.00 14.24 13.37
C ALA A 83 11.32 14.54 14.71
N ALA A 84 12.02 15.28 15.57
CA ALA A 84 11.56 15.67 16.90
C ALA A 84 10.34 16.60 16.83
#